data_AF-A0A1Q5J7B7-F1
#
_entry.id   AF-A0A1Q5J7B7-F1
#
_cell.length_a   1.000
_cell.length_b   1.000
_cell.length_c   1.000
_cell.angle_alpha   90.00
_cell.angle_beta   90.00
_cell.angle_gamma   90.00
#
_symmetry.space_group_name_H-M   'P 1'
#
loop_
_entity.id
_entity.type
_entity.pdbx_description
1 polymer ?
#
loop_
_entity_poly.entity_id
_entity_poly.type
_entity_poly.pdbx_seq_one_letter_code
_entity_poly.pdbx_strand_id
1 'polypeptide(L)'
;MRSIEDLIPRAGSDDTAGLREVDAQELARYVVDRGHPWWRRRPCVIALTRRVPERYVPELIACVQDPRDTSEVRRSLLDLLADRTELLPWLRHEDRAADTSYGMGEAFLKARGLLGDRTAARGLATLAASPQRSARDAGDAGLDGLVDRYGADAILAELGEGRPEDREFHVWMRYRADEDVTDALADPDRRVAYVAHSLATDTDRLRAYLDEAPTTEAKVWAAYALYGLTEDRAEARAVYDRLGRPRVEVEGLDEELRRVIVHAYGPGCERPSDPRWRLEAVCADPPARPDVDDQLRRATAALAAAGLAPKPPVSCGEDNQQGDGTYHVIEVGGDRLLISTLGPFATAEEDAPDAARCALASAGFRWIDGETGAIRVTDLCVYSFGRRDSLTVDALLFFWQD
;
A
#
# COMPACT_ATOMS: atom_id res chain seq x y z
N MET A 1 35.62 20.75 -17.50
CA MET A 1 34.85 19.73 -16.77
C MET A 1 33.99 20.43 -15.75
N ARG A 2 32.71 20.09 -15.66
CA ARG A 2 31.85 20.52 -14.53
C ARG A 2 32.29 19.72 -13.29
N SER A 3 32.36 20.36 -12.13
CA SER A 3 32.63 19.66 -10.87
C SER A 3 31.43 18.83 -10.43
N ILE A 4 31.63 17.85 -9.53
CA ILE A 4 30.52 17.07 -8.95
C ILE A 4 29.55 18.01 -8.21
N GLU A 5 30.05 19.06 -7.57
CA GLU A 5 29.24 20.10 -6.92
C GLU A 5 28.37 20.88 -7.90
N ASP A 6 28.87 21.17 -9.11
CA ASP A 6 28.08 21.83 -10.15
C ASP A 6 26.98 20.92 -10.71
N LEU A 7 27.22 19.61 -10.71
CA LEU A 7 26.28 18.59 -11.16
C LEU A 7 25.26 18.22 -10.07
N ILE A 8 25.54 18.52 -8.79
CA ILE A 8 24.65 18.31 -7.65
C ILE A 8 24.61 19.57 -6.76
N PRO A 9 24.06 20.68 -7.27
CA PRO A 9 24.07 21.96 -6.57
C PRO A 9 23.31 21.93 -5.23
N ARG A 10 22.23 21.16 -5.15
CA ARG A 10 21.38 21.02 -3.95
C ARG A 10 20.70 19.66 -3.89
N ALA A 11 20.16 19.32 -2.72
CA ALA A 11 19.39 18.10 -2.53
C ALA A 11 18.23 18.01 -3.53
N GLY A 12 18.07 16.84 -4.17
CA GLY A 12 17.02 16.58 -5.15
C GLY A 12 17.22 17.26 -6.52
N SER A 13 18.41 17.77 -6.82
CA SER A 13 18.72 18.39 -8.12
C SER A 13 20.06 17.86 -8.65
N ASP A 14 20.13 16.57 -8.98
CA ASP A 14 21.32 15.95 -9.59
C ASP A 14 21.21 15.80 -11.12
N ASP A 15 22.31 16.11 -11.82
CA ASP A 15 22.50 15.80 -13.24
C ASP A 15 23.13 14.40 -13.38
N THR A 16 22.32 13.35 -13.26
CA THR A 16 22.79 11.96 -13.34
C THR A 16 23.50 11.67 -14.66
N ALA A 17 23.10 12.31 -15.77
CA ALA A 17 23.75 12.13 -17.07
C ALA A 17 25.17 12.73 -17.05
N GLY A 18 25.31 13.96 -16.57
CA GLY A 18 26.62 14.59 -16.39
C GLY A 18 27.52 13.83 -15.41
N LEU A 19 26.98 13.28 -14.31
CA LEU A 19 27.75 12.46 -13.38
C LEU A 19 28.30 11.17 -14.01
N ARG A 20 27.63 10.59 -15.01
CA ARG A 20 28.14 9.42 -15.74
C ARG A 20 29.36 9.75 -16.61
N GLU A 21 29.54 11.02 -17.00
CA GLU A 21 30.69 11.50 -17.76
C GLU A 21 31.92 11.78 -16.87
N VAL A 22 31.72 11.98 -15.57
CA VAL A 22 32.82 12.15 -14.59
C VAL A 22 33.60 10.84 -14.49
N ASP A 23 34.92 10.94 -14.25
CA ASP A 23 35.77 9.76 -14.09
C ASP A 23 35.30 8.88 -12.92
N ALA A 24 35.27 7.56 -13.12
CA ALA A 24 34.76 6.63 -12.12
C ALA A 24 35.63 6.61 -10.85
N GLN A 25 36.94 6.86 -10.96
CA GLN A 25 37.82 6.95 -9.80
C GLN A 25 37.55 8.21 -8.98
N GLU A 26 37.24 9.32 -9.66
CA GLU A 26 36.82 10.56 -9.01
C GLU A 26 35.51 10.38 -8.25
N LEU A 27 34.50 9.77 -8.88
CA LEU A 27 33.24 9.44 -8.21
C LEU A 27 33.43 8.51 -7.01
N ALA A 28 34.21 7.44 -7.16
CA ALA A 28 34.45 6.49 -6.06
C ALA A 28 35.14 7.16 -4.87
N ARG A 29 36.12 8.05 -5.12
CA ARG A 29 36.75 8.86 -4.08
C ARG A 29 35.73 9.78 -3.38
N TYR A 30 34.86 10.43 -4.15
CA TYR A 30 33.81 11.30 -3.63
C TYR A 30 32.82 10.55 -2.74
N VAL A 31 32.47 9.32 -3.14
CA VAL A 31 31.55 8.45 -2.38
C VAL A 31 32.18 7.99 -1.06
N VAL A 32 33.47 7.69 -1.03
CA VAL A 32 34.16 7.23 0.19
C VAL A 32 34.37 8.37 1.19
N ASP A 33 34.47 9.62 0.73
CA ASP A 33 34.63 10.78 1.61
C ASP A 33 33.33 11.14 2.34
N ARG A 34 33.31 10.84 3.65
CA ARG A 34 32.18 11.10 4.55
C ARG A 34 32.01 12.57 4.94
N GLY A 35 32.97 13.42 4.60
CA GLY A 35 32.82 14.87 4.71
C GLY A 35 31.74 15.42 3.76
N HIS A 36 31.43 14.68 2.69
CA HIS A 36 30.35 15.04 1.77
C HIS A 36 28.98 14.56 2.28
N PRO A 37 27.92 15.37 2.08
CA PRO A 37 26.58 14.99 2.52
C PRO A 37 26.02 13.83 1.68
N TRP A 38 25.16 13.02 2.29
CA TRP A 38 24.57 11.83 1.67
C TRP A 38 23.86 12.12 0.35
N TRP A 39 23.20 13.28 0.23
CA TRP A 39 22.45 13.68 -0.96
C TRP A 39 23.35 14.03 -2.16
N ARG A 40 24.65 14.23 -1.95
CA ARG A 40 25.65 14.28 -3.04
C ARG A 40 26.30 12.93 -3.29
N ARG A 41 26.59 12.18 -2.23
CA ARG A 41 27.25 10.86 -2.33
C ARG A 41 26.36 9.84 -3.05
N ARG A 42 25.05 9.81 -2.75
CA ARG A 42 24.12 8.83 -3.35
C ARG A 42 24.04 8.91 -4.89
N PRO A 43 23.83 10.09 -5.53
CA PRO A 43 23.88 10.19 -6.99
C PRO A 43 25.21 9.71 -7.59
N CYS A 44 26.34 9.97 -6.92
CA CYS A 44 27.65 9.46 -7.36
C CYS A 44 27.71 7.92 -7.32
N VAL A 45 27.13 7.28 -6.30
CA VAL A 45 26.99 5.81 -6.24
C VAL A 45 26.19 5.28 -7.44
N ILE A 46 25.06 5.91 -7.75
CA ILE A 46 24.23 5.53 -8.90
C ILE A 46 24.99 5.72 -10.22
N ALA A 47 25.78 6.78 -10.35
CA ALA A 47 26.60 7.03 -11.54
C ALA A 47 27.79 6.06 -11.68
N LEU A 48 28.13 5.27 -10.65
CA LEU A 48 29.16 4.22 -10.69
C LEU A 48 28.66 2.87 -11.22
N THR A 49 27.35 2.70 -11.44
CA THR A 49 26.77 1.44 -11.93
C THR A 49 27.51 0.92 -13.16
N ARG A 50 27.95 -0.36 -13.10
CA ARG A 50 28.75 -1.08 -14.12
C ARG A 50 30.15 -0.54 -14.40
N ARG A 51 30.67 0.38 -13.58
CA ARG A 51 32.00 0.98 -13.76
C ARG A 51 32.76 1.21 -12.46
N VAL A 52 32.54 0.35 -11.46
CA VAL A 52 33.20 0.42 -10.15
C VAL A 52 34.71 0.20 -10.32
N PRO A 53 35.57 1.16 -9.93
CA PRO A 53 37.01 0.97 -10.00
C PRO A 53 37.48 -0.03 -8.93
N GLU A 54 38.12 -1.11 -9.35
CA GLU A 54 38.49 -2.24 -8.46
C GLU A 54 39.30 -1.81 -7.23
N ARG A 55 40.18 -0.80 -7.39
CA ARG A 55 41.02 -0.29 -6.30
C ARG A 55 40.24 0.30 -5.13
N TYR A 56 38.99 0.74 -5.35
CA TYR A 56 38.15 1.39 -4.34
C TYR A 56 37.11 0.46 -3.73
N VAL A 57 37.03 -0.79 -4.20
CA VAL A 57 36.04 -1.74 -3.70
C VAL A 57 36.17 -1.98 -2.19
N PRO A 58 37.39 -2.17 -1.61
CA PRO A 58 37.52 -2.33 -0.17
C PRO A 58 36.95 -1.15 0.63
N GLU A 59 37.18 0.08 0.17
CA GLU A 59 36.71 1.30 0.83
C GLU A 59 35.20 1.49 0.67
N LEU A 60 34.64 1.15 -0.49
CA LEU A 60 33.18 1.16 -0.71
C LEU A 60 32.49 0.11 0.15
N ILE A 61 33.06 -1.09 0.28
CA ILE A 61 32.61 -2.12 1.23
C ILE A 61 32.69 -1.59 2.66
N ALA A 62 33.80 -0.95 3.05
CA ALA A 62 33.93 -0.37 4.39
C ALA A 62 32.86 0.70 4.68
N CYS A 63 32.42 1.46 3.66
CA CYS A 63 31.30 2.39 3.80
C CYS A 63 29.96 1.68 4.03
N VAL A 64 29.68 0.58 3.31
CA VAL A 64 28.50 -0.26 3.57
C VAL A 64 28.50 -0.79 5.00
N GLN A 65 29.67 -1.23 5.46
CA GLN A 65 29.83 -1.92 6.74
C GLN A 65 29.75 -1.00 7.96
N ASP A 66 29.97 0.30 7.77
CA ASP A 66 29.98 1.25 8.87
C ASP A 66 28.56 1.70 9.27
N PRO A 67 28.09 1.36 10.50
CA PRO A 67 26.77 1.78 10.96
C PRO A 67 26.65 3.30 11.21
N ARG A 68 27.76 4.05 11.26
CA ARG A 68 27.77 5.52 11.40
C ARG A 68 27.58 6.24 10.07
N ASP A 69 27.68 5.54 8.94
CA ASP A 69 27.36 6.13 7.65
C ASP A 69 25.83 6.16 7.43
N THR A 70 25.40 7.04 6.55
CA THR A 70 23.98 7.25 6.24
C THR A 70 23.37 6.05 5.51
N SER A 71 22.15 5.67 5.92
CA SER A 71 21.43 4.52 5.36
C SER A 71 21.23 4.63 3.85
N GLU A 72 21.03 5.84 3.33
CA GLU A 72 20.79 6.15 1.92
C GLU A 72 22.00 5.79 1.05
N VAL A 73 23.21 6.12 1.52
CA VAL A 73 24.46 5.78 0.83
C VAL A 73 24.73 4.29 0.97
N ARG A 74 24.59 3.72 2.17
CA ARG A 74 24.82 2.28 2.43
C ARG A 74 23.91 1.39 1.58
N ARG A 75 22.62 1.69 1.47
CA ARG A 75 21.68 0.97 0.59
C ARG A 75 22.06 1.07 -0.88
N SER A 76 22.40 2.28 -1.34
CA SER A 76 22.81 2.48 -2.74
C SER A 76 24.11 1.73 -3.06
N LEU A 77 25.04 1.65 -2.10
CA LEU A 77 26.27 0.88 -2.24
C LEU A 77 26.04 -0.62 -2.25
N LEU A 78 25.09 -1.14 -1.46
CA LEU A 78 24.70 -2.55 -1.52
C LEU A 78 24.14 -2.92 -2.90
N ASP A 79 23.33 -2.05 -3.50
CA ASP A 79 22.84 -2.24 -4.87
C ASP A 79 23.98 -2.20 -5.89
N LEU A 80 24.94 -1.28 -5.71
CA LEU A 80 26.11 -1.16 -6.60
C LEU A 80 27.03 -2.38 -6.53
N LEU A 81 27.20 -2.97 -5.34
CA LEU A 81 28.13 -4.06 -5.05
C LEU A 81 27.43 -5.43 -4.97
N ALA A 82 26.24 -5.55 -5.55
CA ALA A 82 25.39 -6.74 -5.42
C ALA A 82 25.98 -8.03 -6.04
N ASP A 83 27.07 -7.94 -6.80
CA ASP A 83 27.82 -9.05 -7.38
C ASP A 83 29.09 -9.42 -6.58
N ARG A 84 29.43 -8.64 -5.54
CA ARG A 84 30.64 -8.81 -4.72
C ARG A 84 30.43 -9.84 -3.62
N THR A 85 30.79 -11.09 -3.91
CA THR A 85 30.72 -12.23 -2.97
C THR A 85 31.46 -12.00 -1.65
N GLU A 86 32.42 -11.07 -1.62
CA GLU A 86 33.17 -10.66 -0.42
C GLU A 86 32.27 -10.06 0.67
N LEU A 87 31.09 -9.53 0.30
CA LEU A 87 30.11 -9.00 1.25
C LEU A 87 29.34 -10.11 1.99
N LEU A 88 29.24 -11.31 1.41
CA LEU A 88 28.31 -12.33 1.90
C LEU A 88 28.60 -12.80 3.34
N PRO A 89 29.86 -13.07 3.76
CA PRO A 89 30.15 -13.43 5.14
C PRO A 89 29.70 -12.37 6.14
N TRP A 90 29.86 -11.09 5.79
CA TRP A 90 29.43 -9.97 6.64
C TRP A 90 27.91 -9.82 6.66
N LEU A 91 27.23 -9.96 5.50
CA LEU A 91 25.78 -9.87 5.39
C LEU A 91 25.05 -10.97 6.18
N ARG A 92 25.67 -12.15 6.32
CA ARG A 92 25.12 -13.27 7.09
C ARG A 92 25.26 -13.12 8.61
N HIS A 93 26.08 -12.18 9.07
CA HIS A 93 26.33 -12.02 10.50
C HIS A 93 25.06 -11.57 11.23
N GLU A 94 24.79 -12.17 12.40
CA GLU A 94 23.55 -11.95 13.17
C GLU A 94 23.33 -10.47 13.56
N ASP A 95 24.41 -9.73 13.84
CA ASP A 95 24.38 -8.28 14.06
C ASP A 95 23.63 -7.47 12.99
N ARG A 96 23.52 -7.98 11.76
CA ARG A 96 22.78 -7.29 10.70
C ARG A 96 21.27 -7.27 10.96
N ALA A 97 20.75 -8.27 11.68
CA ALA A 97 19.35 -8.29 12.10
C ALA A 97 19.03 -7.22 13.17
N ALA A 98 20.05 -6.73 13.88
CA ALA A 98 19.91 -5.70 14.91
C ALA A 98 20.10 -4.26 14.38
N ASP A 99 20.45 -4.07 13.09
CA ASP A 99 20.59 -2.74 12.49
C ASP A 99 19.19 -2.15 12.23
N THR A 100 18.76 -1.25 13.10
CA THR A 100 17.45 -0.57 13.02
C THR A 100 17.46 0.66 12.10
N SER A 101 18.58 0.91 11.41
CA SER A 101 18.66 2.00 10.44
C SER A 101 17.62 1.82 9.34
N TYR A 102 16.97 2.91 8.97
CA TYR A 102 15.84 2.91 8.05
C TYR A 102 16.15 2.18 6.73
N GLY A 103 15.38 1.13 6.41
CA GLY A 103 15.48 0.38 5.16
C GLY A 103 16.68 -0.56 5.02
N MET A 104 17.54 -0.68 6.05
CA MET A 104 18.76 -1.49 5.96
C MET A 104 18.47 -2.99 6.02
N GLY A 105 17.49 -3.43 6.82
CA GLY A 105 17.11 -4.84 6.92
C GLY A 105 16.67 -5.42 5.57
N GLU A 106 15.82 -4.68 4.85
CA GLU A 106 15.36 -5.04 3.51
C GLU A 106 16.53 -5.06 2.51
N ALA A 107 17.42 -4.06 2.58
CA ALA A 107 18.58 -3.98 1.71
C ALA A 107 19.57 -5.12 1.94
N PHE A 108 19.78 -5.56 3.19
CA PHE A 108 20.62 -6.71 3.50
C PHE A 108 20.03 -8.00 2.94
N LEU A 109 18.73 -8.24 3.11
CA LEU A 109 18.07 -9.41 2.56
C LEU A 109 18.14 -9.42 1.02
N LYS A 110 17.83 -8.29 0.38
CA LYS A 110 17.97 -8.12 -1.08
C LYS A 110 19.37 -8.48 -1.56
N ALA A 111 20.41 -7.88 -0.95
CA ALA A 111 21.80 -8.13 -1.33
C ALA A 111 22.20 -9.60 -1.13
N ARG A 112 21.74 -10.25 -0.05
CA ARG A 112 21.94 -11.68 0.18
C ARG A 112 21.31 -12.53 -0.92
N GLY A 113 20.09 -12.20 -1.36
CA GLY A 113 19.42 -12.87 -2.48
C GLY A 113 20.20 -12.77 -3.79
N LEU A 114 20.62 -11.54 -4.16
CA LEU A 114 21.43 -11.28 -5.35
C LEU A 114 22.79 -12.01 -5.33
N LEU A 115 23.38 -12.15 -4.14
CA LEU A 115 24.62 -12.92 -3.93
C LEU A 115 24.41 -14.44 -3.84
N GLY A 116 23.17 -14.94 -3.98
CA GLY A 116 22.88 -16.37 -4.03
C GLY A 116 22.68 -17.02 -2.66
N ASP A 117 22.41 -16.26 -1.61
CA ASP A 117 22.20 -16.83 -0.28
C ASP A 117 20.80 -17.42 -0.14
N ARG A 118 20.65 -18.71 -0.44
CA ARG A 118 19.38 -19.43 -0.29
C ARG A 118 18.77 -19.35 1.11
N THR A 119 19.60 -19.18 2.15
CA THR A 119 19.08 -19.02 3.53
C THR A 119 18.28 -17.72 3.74
N ALA A 120 18.38 -16.77 2.81
CA ALA A 120 17.58 -15.54 2.81
C ALA A 120 16.20 -15.71 2.13
N ALA A 121 15.95 -16.81 1.41
CA ALA A 121 14.72 -17.00 0.61
C ALA A 121 13.44 -16.74 1.41
N ARG A 122 13.36 -17.28 2.62
CA ARG A 122 12.18 -17.11 3.50
C ARG A 122 11.95 -15.66 3.93
N GLY A 123 13.03 -14.95 4.22
CA GLY A 123 12.98 -13.52 4.55
C GLY A 123 12.59 -12.68 3.34
N LEU A 124 13.10 -13.02 2.16
CA LEU A 124 12.78 -12.37 0.90
C LEU A 124 11.32 -12.59 0.48
N ALA A 125 10.77 -13.80 0.63
CA ALA A 125 9.34 -14.07 0.42
C ALA A 125 8.45 -13.22 1.34
N THR A 126 8.88 -13.02 2.59
CA THR A 126 8.19 -12.14 3.54
C THR A 126 8.21 -10.68 3.08
N LEU A 127 9.33 -10.22 2.54
CA LEU A 127 9.45 -8.88 1.97
C LEU A 127 8.61 -8.72 0.70
N ALA A 128 8.62 -9.70 -0.21
CA ALA A 128 7.82 -9.72 -1.43
C ALA A 128 6.31 -9.67 -1.14
N ALA A 129 5.86 -10.37 -0.09
CA ALA A 129 4.47 -10.30 0.37
C ALA A 129 4.13 -9.01 1.15
N SER A 130 5.11 -8.13 1.38
CA SER A 130 4.90 -6.90 2.15
C SER A 130 3.91 -5.95 1.47
N PRO A 131 3.05 -5.27 2.25
CA PRO A 131 2.22 -4.21 1.70
C PRO A 131 3.01 -2.92 1.41
N GLN A 132 4.21 -2.72 1.99
CA GLN A 132 5.07 -1.59 1.62
C GLN A 132 5.79 -1.87 0.30
N ARG A 133 5.61 -0.98 -0.68
CA ARG A 133 6.19 -1.14 -2.02
C ARG A 133 7.71 -1.31 -1.99
N SER A 134 8.42 -0.49 -1.21
CA SER A 134 9.89 -0.57 -1.12
C SER A 134 10.40 -1.91 -0.58
N ALA A 135 9.69 -2.49 0.39
CA ALA A 135 10.01 -3.82 0.92
C ALA A 135 9.71 -4.90 -0.12
N ARG A 136 8.56 -4.80 -0.81
CA ARG A 136 8.18 -5.71 -1.90
C ARG A 136 9.23 -5.72 -3.01
N ASP A 137 9.59 -4.56 -3.53
CA ASP A 137 10.58 -4.41 -4.59
C ASP A 137 11.94 -5.02 -4.19
N ALA A 138 12.32 -4.92 -2.90
CA ALA A 138 13.54 -5.53 -2.37
C ALA A 138 13.44 -7.06 -2.25
N GLY A 139 12.29 -7.56 -1.80
CA GLY A 139 11.99 -9.00 -1.74
C GLY A 139 11.99 -9.64 -3.11
N ASP A 140 11.25 -9.06 -4.06
CA ASP A 140 11.13 -9.53 -5.44
C ASP A 140 12.51 -9.57 -6.11
N ALA A 141 13.29 -8.48 -6.04
CA ALA A 141 14.63 -8.44 -6.62
C ALA A 141 15.58 -9.50 -6.01
N GLY A 142 15.48 -9.75 -4.71
CA GLY A 142 16.28 -10.77 -4.05
C GLY A 142 15.86 -12.20 -4.44
N LEU A 143 14.56 -12.47 -4.56
CA LEU A 143 14.04 -13.76 -5.04
C LEU A 143 14.40 -13.99 -6.50
N ASP A 144 14.27 -12.98 -7.35
CA ASP A 144 14.67 -13.04 -8.76
C ASP A 144 16.16 -13.39 -8.87
N GLY A 145 17.03 -12.77 -8.06
CA GLY A 145 18.45 -13.13 -8.01
C GLY A 145 18.72 -14.58 -7.58
N LEU A 146 17.89 -15.15 -6.70
CA LEU A 146 17.97 -16.56 -6.33
C LEU A 146 17.47 -17.48 -7.45
N VAL A 147 16.37 -17.11 -8.11
CA VAL A 147 15.80 -17.85 -9.25
C VAL A 147 16.76 -17.85 -10.43
N ASP A 148 17.36 -16.71 -10.77
CA ASP A 148 18.34 -16.59 -11.86
C ASP A 148 19.56 -17.50 -11.65
N ARG A 149 19.97 -17.69 -10.39
CA ARG A 149 21.15 -18.51 -10.06
C ARG A 149 20.84 -20.00 -9.89
N TYR A 150 19.69 -20.35 -9.32
CA TYR A 150 19.38 -21.74 -8.91
C TYR A 150 18.20 -22.37 -9.67
N GLY A 151 17.43 -21.58 -10.42
CA GLY A 151 16.17 -21.98 -11.03
C GLY A 151 14.97 -21.85 -10.09
N ALA A 152 13.78 -21.63 -10.65
CA ALA A 152 12.55 -21.45 -9.88
C ALA A 152 12.22 -22.68 -9.01
N ASP A 153 12.28 -23.89 -9.58
CA ASP A 153 11.97 -25.15 -8.87
C ASP A 153 12.79 -25.33 -7.59
N ALA A 154 14.07 -24.94 -7.62
CA ALA A 154 14.97 -25.08 -6.48
C ALA A 154 14.63 -24.11 -5.33
N ILE A 155 14.04 -22.95 -5.65
CA ILE A 155 13.60 -21.95 -4.67
C ILE A 155 12.20 -22.26 -4.17
N LEU A 156 11.29 -22.70 -5.05
CA LEU A 156 9.96 -23.20 -4.68
C LEU A 156 10.06 -24.39 -3.70
N ALA A 157 10.95 -25.35 -3.97
CA ALA A 157 11.21 -26.47 -3.07
C ALA A 157 11.79 -26.05 -1.70
N GLU A 158 12.55 -24.95 -1.65
CA GLU A 158 13.09 -24.41 -0.40
C GLU A 158 12.03 -23.72 0.45
N LEU A 159 11.12 -22.98 -0.20
CA LEU A 159 10.05 -22.22 0.46
C LEU A 159 8.88 -23.13 0.90
N GLY A 160 8.48 -24.06 0.03
CA GLY A 160 7.29 -24.90 0.23
C GLY A 160 5.99 -24.10 0.26
N GLU A 161 4.91 -24.72 0.73
CA GLU A 161 3.54 -24.15 0.64
C GLU A 161 2.92 -23.83 2.02
N GLY A 162 3.69 -23.97 3.09
CA GLY A 162 3.18 -23.86 4.47
C GLY A 162 2.74 -22.45 4.86
N ARG A 163 3.33 -21.41 4.26
CA ARG A 163 3.01 -20.01 4.57
C ARG A 163 2.37 -19.29 3.40
N PRO A 164 1.50 -18.30 3.66
CA PRO A 164 0.93 -17.47 2.61
C PRO A 164 1.99 -16.75 1.77
N GLU A 165 3.04 -16.21 2.40
CA GLU A 165 4.09 -15.47 1.68
C GLU A 165 4.84 -16.37 0.69
N ASP A 166 5.03 -17.64 1.07
CA ASP A 166 5.69 -18.64 0.24
C ASP A 166 4.74 -19.06 -0.92
N ARG A 167 3.44 -19.25 -0.65
CA ARG A 167 2.43 -19.52 -1.68
C ARG A 167 2.19 -18.36 -2.66
N GLU A 168 2.26 -17.10 -2.21
CA GLU A 168 2.22 -15.94 -3.11
C GLU A 168 3.34 -16.01 -4.16
N PHE A 169 4.55 -16.40 -3.74
CA PHE A 169 5.66 -16.58 -4.64
C PHE A 169 5.43 -17.74 -5.63
N HIS A 170 4.82 -18.85 -5.19
CA HIS A 170 4.40 -19.94 -6.09
C HIS A 170 3.45 -19.45 -7.19
N VAL A 171 2.45 -18.64 -6.84
CA VAL A 171 1.51 -18.06 -7.82
C VAL A 171 2.23 -17.20 -8.85
N TRP A 172 3.17 -16.35 -8.41
CA TRP A 172 3.98 -15.54 -9.32
C TRP A 172 4.85 -16.39 -10.26
N MET A 173 5.47 -17.46 -9.77
CA MET A 173 6.29 -18.34 -10.61
C MET A 173 5.47 -19.05 -11.68
N ARG A 174 4.28 -19.55 -11.33
CA ARG A 174 3.34 -20.15 -12.29
C ARG A 174 2.93 -19.15 -13.37
N TYR A 175 2.52 -17.95 -12.96
CA TYR A 175 2.19 -16.88 -13.91
C TYR A 175 3.36 -16.56 -14.86
N ARG A 176 4.59 -16.44 -14.35
CA ARG A 176 5.79 -16.18 -15.18
C ARG A 176 6.13 -17.33 -16.13
N ALA A 177 5.72 -18.55 -15.79
CA ALA A 177 5.84 -19.74 -16.63
C ALA A 177 4.68 -19.89 -17.64
N ASP A 178 3.78 -18.90 -17.74
CA ASP A 178 2.56 -18.93 -18.57
C ASP A 178 1.60 -20.07 -18.18
N GLU A 179 1.59 -20.42 -16.88
CA GLU A 179 0.68 -21.41 -16.32
C GLU A 179 -0.57 -20.76 -15.72
N ASP A 180 -1.69 -21.51 -15.72
CA ASP A 180 -2.94 -21.08 -15.08
C ASP A 180 -2.74 -20.89 -13.56
N VAL A 181 -3.23 -19.77 -13.03
CA VAL A 181 -3.22 -19.42 -11.59
C VAL A 181 -4.62 -19.38 -10.97
N THR A 182 -5.65 -19.73 -11.74
CA THR A 182 -7.06 -19.61 -11.34
C THR A 182 -7.40 -20.47 -10.11
N ASP A 183 -6.72 -21.60 -9.91
CA ASP A 183 -6.90 -22.46 -8.74
C ASP A 183 -6.54 -21.74 -7.43
N ALA A 184 -5.54 -20.86 -7.45
CA ALA A 184 -5.11 -20.08 -6.28
C ALA A 184 -6.14 -19.02 -5.84
N LEU A 185 -7.19 -18.75 -6.63
CA LEU A 185 -8.35 -17.96 -6.16
C LEU A 185 -9.09 -18.63 -4.98
N ALA A 186 -8.88 -19.94 -4.77
CA ALA A 186 -9.41 -20.67 -3.62
C ALA A 186 -8.44 -20.79 -2.44
N ASP A 187 -7.29 -20.10 -2.46
CA ASP A 187 -6.37 -20.12 -1.32
C ASP A 187 -7.07 -19.58 -0.05
N PRO A 188 -6.88 -20.24 1.11
CA PRO A 188 -7.48 -19.78 2.37
C PRO A 188 -6.93 -18.43 2.86
N ASP A 189 -5.73 -18.00 2.43
CA ASP A 189 -5.23 -16.65 2.69
C ASP A 189 -5.64 -15.71 1.54
N ARG A 190 -6.47 -14.71 1.87
CA ARG A 190 -6.99 -13.72 0.94
C ARG A 190 -5.90 -12.95 0.18
N ARG A 191 -4.70 -12.79 0.74
CA ARG A 191 -3.59 -12.11 0.06
C ARG A 191 -3.04 -12.93 -1.10
N VAL A 192 -3.05 -14.26 -0.99
CA VAL A 192 -2.68 -15.20 -2.07
C VAL A 192 -3.77 -15.19 -3.15
N ALA A 193 -5.04 -15.32 -2.75
CA ALA A 193 -6.16 -15.26 -3.68
C ALA A 193 -6.23 -13.91 -4.43
N TYR A 194 -5.90 -12.80 -3.75
CA TYR A 194 -5.77 -11.48 -4.38
C TYR A 194 -4.69 -11.46 -5.48
N VAL A 195 -3.53 -12.09 -5.25
CA VAL A 195 -2.45 -12.16 -6.26
C VAL A 195 -2.93 -12.94 -7.47
N ALA A 196 -3.51 -14.12 -7.25
CA ALA A 196 -4.08 -14.93 -8.31
C ALA A 196 -5.12 -14.15 -9.13
N HIS A 197 -6.01 -13.41 -8.46
CA HIS A 197 -6.98 -12.53 -9.11
C HIS A 197 -6.28 -11.47 -9.98
N SER A 198 -5.23 -10.82 -9.47
CA SER A 198 -4.53 -9.75 -10.20
C SER A 198 -3.70 -10.23 -11.39
N LEU A 199 -3.44 -11.54 -11.45
CA LEU A 199 -2.64 -12.19 -12.50
C LEU A 199 -3.49 -13.02 -13.47
N ALA A 200 -4.75 -13.27 -13.16
CA ALA A 200 -5.66 -13.98 -14.04
C ALA A 200 -5.93 -13.15 -15.31
N THR A 201 -5.71 -13.77 -16.47
CA THR A 201 -5.85 -13.11 -17.79
C THR A 201 -6.83 -13.80 -18.73
N ASP A 202 -7.20 -15.07 -18.45
CA ASP A 202 -8.07 -15.87 -19.30
C ASP A 202 -9.53 -15.80 -18.83
N THR A 203 -10.36 -15.09 -19.61
CA THR A 203 -11.79 -14.93 -19.30
C THR A 203 -12.58 -16.23 -19.40
N ASP A 204 -12.22 -17.14 -20.31
CA ASP A 204 -12.96 -18.38 -20.50
C ASP A 204 -12.65 -19.36 -19.37
N ARG A 205 -11.40 -19.39 -18.91
CA ARG A 205 -11.01 -20.13 -17.71
C ARG A 205 -11.74 -19.62 -16.47
N LEU A 206 -11.83 -18.30 -16.27
CA LEU A 206 -12.55 -17.69 -15.16
C LEU A 206 -14.05 -18.04 -15.18
N ARG A 207 -14.69 -18.00 -16.37
CA ARG A 207 -16.10 -18.41 -16.52
C ARG A 207 -16.32 -19.87 -16.16
N ALA A 208 -15.45 -20.78 -16.62
CA ALA A 208 -15.52 -22.19 -16.24
C ALA A 208 -15.32 -22.37 -14.73
N TYR A 209 -14.37 -21.64 -14.14
CA TYR A 209 -14.04 -21.75 -12.73
C TYR A 209 -15.17 -21.29 -11.79
N LEU A 210 -16.07 -20.39 -12.22
CA LEU A 210 -17.24 -20.01 -11.41
C LEU A 210 -18.11 -21.21 -11.01
N ASP A 211 -18.15 -22.24 -11.84
CA ASP A 211 -18.93 -23.46 -11.57
C ASP A 211 -18.12 -24.50 -10.78
N GLU A 212 -16.80 -24.57 -11.02
CA GLU A 212 -15.86 -25.52 -10.39
C GLU A 212 -15.38 -25.12 -8.98
N ALA A 213 -15.32 -23.82 -8.71
CA ALA A 213 -14.66 -23.28 -7.53
C ALA A 213 -15.25 -23.86 -6.22
N PRO A 214 -14.40 -24.27 -5.27
CA PRO A 214 -14.82 -25.03 -4.09
C PRO A 214 -15.54 -24.19 -3.03
N THR A 215 -15.40 -22.86 -3.07
CA THR A 215 -15.97 -21.95 -2.06
C THR A 215 -16.67 -20.78 -2.73
N THR A 216 -17.62 -20.17 -2.01
CA THR A 216 -18.27 -18.92 -2.46
C THR A 216 -17.26 -17.80 -2.63
N GLU A 217 -16.27 -17.70 -1.74
CA GLU A 217 -15.24 -16.66 -1.81
C GLU A 217 -14.40 -16.77 -3.09
N ALA A 218 -14.00 -17.99 -3.48
CA ALA A 218 -13.29 -18.23 -4.74
C ALA A 218 -14.14 -17.85 -5.97
N LYS A 219 -15.45 -18.11 -5.92
CA LYS A 219 -16.39 -17.68 -6.98
C LYS A 219 -16.50 -16.16 -7.07
N VAL A 220 -16.50 -15.47 -5.93
CA VAL A 220 -16.50 -14.00 -5.89
C VAL A 220 -15.20 -13.43 -6.44
N TRP A 221 -14.05 -14.01 -6.08
CA TRP A 221 -12.76 -13.64 -6.68
C TRP A 221 -12.76 -13.82 -8.20
N ALA A 222 -13.24 -14.95 -8.70
CA ALA A 222 -13.32 -15.21 -10.13
C ALA A 222 -14.27 -14.24 -10.85
N ALA A 223 -15.42 -13.94 -10.25
CA ALA A 223 -16.37 -12.96 -10.80
C ALA A 223 -15.77 -11.56 -10.86
N TYR A 224 -15.03 -11.17 -9.82
CA TYR A 224 -14.37 -9.85 -9.77
C TYR A 224 -13.19 -9.76 -10.74
N ALA A 225 -12.39 -10.84 -10.90
CA ALA A 225 -11.34 -10.91 -11.91
C ALA A 225 -11.92 -10.79 -13.32
N LEU A 226 -13.01 -11.51 -13.60
CA LEU A 226 -13.70 -11.45 -14.88
C LEU A 226 -14.22 -10.03 -15.17
N TYR A 227 -14.80 -9.36 -14.18
CA TYR A 227 -15.19 -7.96 -14.31
C TYR A 227 -13.98 -7.05 -14.58
N GLY A 228 -12.85 -7.26 -13.90
CA GLY A 228 -11.63 -6.48 -14.13
C GLY A 228 -11.08 -6.58 -15.57
N LEU A 229 -11.29 -7.72 -16.24
CA LEU A 229 -10.85 -7.94 -17.62
C LEU A 229 -11.86 -7.47 -18.68
N THR A 230 -13.16 -7.49 -18.35
CA THR A 230 -14.24 -7.24 -19.32
C THR A 230 -14.89 -5.87 -19.15
N GLU A 231 -14.80 -5.29 -17.96
CA GLU A 231 -15.56 -4.13 -17.48
C GLU A 231 -17.10 -4.29 -17.63
N ASP A 232 -17.60 -5.52 -17.82
CA ASP A 232 -19.02 -5.81 -18.01
C ASP A 232 -19.74 -5.90 -16.66
N ARG A 233 -20.38 -4.80 -16.27
CA ARG A 233 -21.20 -4.73 -15.05
C ARG A 233 -22.45 -5.59 -15.12
N ALA A 234 -23.02 -5.83 -16.30
CA ALA A 234 -24.21 -6.65 -16.44
C ALA A 234 -23.88 -8.13 -16.22
N GLU A 235 -22.75 -8.59 -16.78
CA GLU A 235 -22.21 -9.93 -16.52
C GLU A 235 -21.87 -10.10 -15.03
N ALA A 236 -21.16 -9.14 -14.43
CA ALA A 236 -20.82 -9.18 -13.01
C ALA A 236 -22.08 -9.26 -12.13
N ARG A 237 -23.12 -8.46 -12.42
CA ARG A 237 -24.38 -8.46 -11.67
C ARG A 237 -25.16 -9.77 -11.85
N ALA A 238 -25.18 -10.34 -13.06
CA ALA A 238 -25.81 -11.63 -13.31
C ALA A 238 -25.12 -12.77 -12.53
N VAL A 239 -23.78 -12.77 -12.47
CA VAL A 239 -23.02 -13.72 -11.66
C VAL A 239 -23.29 -13.49 -10.17
N TYR A 240 -23.27 -12.25 -9.70
CA TYR A 240 -23.56 -11.90 -8.31
C TYR A 240 -24.96 -12.35 -7.87
N ASP A 241 -25.97 -12.13 -8.71
CA ASP A 241 -27.34 -12.62 -8.49
C ASP A 241 -27.41 -14.15 -8.45
N ARG A 242 -26.72 -14.83 -9.38
CA ARG A 242 -26.62 -16.30 -9.43
C ARG A 242 -25.98 -16.89 -8.16
N LEU A 243 -25.01 -16.20 -7.57
CA LEU A 243 -24.37 -16.60 -6.32
C LEU A 243 -25.22 -16.27 -5.07
N GLY A 244 -26.41 -15.70 -5.23
CA GLY A 244 -27.30 -15.33 -4.12
C GLY A 244 -26.90 -14.02 -3.43
N ARG A 245 -26.21 -13.11 -4.14
CA ARG A 245 -25.71 -11.82 -3.63
C ARG A 245 -24.89 -11.96 -2.34
N PRO A 246 -23.80 -12.75 -2.38
CA PRO A 246 -22.99 -12.97 -1.19
C PRO A 246 -22.43 -11.65 -0.67
N ARG A 247 -22.62 -11.37 0.62
CA ARG A 247 -22.16 -10.15 1.28
C ARG A 247 -21.50 -10.47 2.62
N VAL A 248 -20.66 -9.56 3.11
CA VAL A 248 -20.13 -9.62 4.47
C VAL A 248 -21.15 -8.96 5.39
N GLU A 249 -21.78 -9.73 6.26
CA GLU A 249 -22.71 -9.19 7.26
C GLU A 249 -21.93 -8.48 8.35
N VAL A 250 -22.32 -7.24 8.66
CA VAL A 250 -21.76 -6.44 9.76
C VAL A 250 -22.93 -6.07 10.66
N GLU A 251 -22.90 -6.56 11.90
CA GLU A 251 -23.97 -6.30 12.87
C GLU A 251 -24.10 -4.80 13.14
N GLY A 252 -25.34 -4.30 13.12
CA GLY A 252 -25.66 -2.89 13.34
C GLY A 252 -25.45 -1.96 12.13
N LEU A 253 -24.75 -2.40 11.08
CA LEU A 253 -24.51 -1.58 9.89
C LEU A 253 -25.75 -1.59 8.97
N ASP A 254 -26.48 -0.48 8.94
CA ASP A 254 -27.62 -0.34 8.03
C ASP A 254 -27.21 -0.08 6.58
N GLU A 255 -28.19 -0.19 5.69
CA GLU A 255 -28.03 -0.13 4.24
C GLU A 255 -27.56 1.24 3.72
N GLU A 256 -27.90 2.34 4.40
CA GLU A 256 -27.46 3.68 3.99
C GLU A 256 -25.95 3.83 4.21
N LEU A 257 -25.50 3.51 5.43
CA LEU A 257 -24.07 3.54 5.80
C LEU A 257 -23.26 2.53 4.99
N ARG A 258 -23.79 1.31 4.84
CA ARG A 258 -23.15 0.25 4.04
C ARG A 258 -22.88 0.75 2.63
N ARG A 259 -23.88 1.33 1.97
CA ARG A 259 -23.77 1.76 0.58
C ARG A 259 -22.68 2.81 0.40
N VAL A 260 -22.65 3.84 1.24
CA VAL A 260 -21.61 4.88 1.12
C VAL A 260 -20.21 4.33 1.39
N ILE A 261 -20.06 3.44 2.38
CA ILE A 261 -18.77 2.81 2.74
C ILE A 261 -18.30 1.86 1.64
N VAL A 262 -19.18 1.00 1.14
CA VAL A 262 -18.87 0.04 0.06
C VAL A 262 -18.39 0.75 -1.19
N HIS A 263 -19.09 1.82 -1.60
CA HIS A 263 -18.73 2.55 -2.82
C HIS A 263 -17.48 3.43 -2.63
N ALA A 264 -17.24 3.95 -1.43
CA ALA A 264 -16.05 4.74 -1.14
C ALA A 264 -14.78 3.87 -1.03
N TYR A 265 -14.87 2.72 -0.36
CA TYR A 265 -13.70 1.94 0.04
C TYR A 265 -13.58 0.58 -0.66
N GLY A 266 -14.68 -0.01 -1.14
CA GLY A 266 -14.68 -1.30 -1.82
C GLY A 266 -13.70 -1.39 -2.99
N PRO A 267 -13.69 -0.44 -3.95
CA PRO A 267 -12.77 -0.50 -5.10
C PRO A 267 -11.28 -0.44 -4.73
N GLY A 268 -10.94 0.28 -3.65
CA GLY A 268 -9.56 0.52 -3.22
C GLY A 268 -9.12 -0.24 -1.98
N CYS A 269 -9.97 -1.15 -1.45
CA CYS A 269 -9.66 -1.84 -0.21
C CYS A 269 -8.42 -2.73 -0.36
N GLU A 270 -7.75 -2.97 0.77
CA GLU A 270 -6.45 -3.62 0.84
C GLU A 270 -6.54 -5.12 0.56
N ARG A 271 -5.41 -5.72 0.16
CA ARG A 271 -5.29 -7.14 -0.24
C ARG A 271 -5.96 -8.15 0.71
N PRO A 272 -5.90 -7.98 2.05
CA PRO A 272 -6.55 -8.92 2.99
C PRO A 272 -8.08 -8.81 3.05
N SER A 273 -8.68 -7.80 2.41
CA SER A 273 -10.14 -7.59 2.46
C SER A 273 -10.89 -8.71 1.76
N ASP A 274 -12.04 -9.09 2.32
CA ASP A 274 -12.93 -10.06 1.69
C ASP A 274 -13.40 -9.57 0.30
N PRO A 275 -13.34 -10.42 -0.73
CA PRO A 275 -13.68 -10.01 -2.10
C PRO A 275 -15.14 -9.61 -2.27
N ARG A 276 -16.04 -10.02 -1.36
CA ARG A 276 -17.46 -9.64 -1.40
C ARG A 276 -17.62 -8.12 -1.34
N TRP A 277 -16.76 -7.41 -0.61
CA TRP A 277 -16.78 -5.94 -0.58
C TRP A 277 -16.52 -5.31 -1.95
N ARG A 278 -15.60 -5.90 -2.73
CA ARG A 278 -15.25 -5.43 -4.08
C ARG A 278 -16.36 -5.71 -5.07
N LEU A 279 -16.87 -6.94 -5.08
CA LEU A 279 -17.94 -7.33 -5.99
C LEU A 279 -19.25 -6.58 -5.69
N GLU A 280 -19.55 -6.34 -4.41
CA GLU A 280 -20.71 -5.53 -4.02
C GLU A 280 -20.60 -4.09 -4.52
N ALA A 281 -19.44 -3.45 -4.41
CA ALA A 281 -19.23 -2.10 -4.95
C ALA A 281 -19.45 -2.02 -6.47
N VAL A 282 -19.18 -3.11 -7.20
CA VAL A 282 -19.45 -3.18 -8.65
C VAL A 282 -20.93 -3.40 -8.94
N CYS A 283 -21.60 -4.26 -8.16
CA CYS A 283 -22.93 -4.76 -8.49
C CYS A 283 -24.08 -3.96 -7.85
N ALA A 284 -23.84 -3.31 -6.71
CA ALA A 284 -24.82 -2.49 -6.02
C ALA A 284 -24.93 -1.11 -6.67
N ASP A 285 -26.13 -0.53 -6.61
CA ASP A 285 -26.35 0.80 -7.15
C ASP A 285 -25.61 1.84 -6.29
N PRO A 286 -24.80 2.73 -6.88
CA PRO A 286 -24.04 3.73 -6.12
C PRO A 286 -24.96 4.73 -5.41
N PRO A 287 -24.53 5.30 -4.28
CA PRO A 287 -25.26 6.40 -3.66
C PRO A 287 -25.26 7.60 -4.63
N ALA A 288 -26.28 8.47 -4.51
CA ALA A 288 -26.27 9.73 -5.24
C ALA A 288 -25.03 10.53 -4.84
N ARG A 289 -24.28 11.04 -5.84
CA ARG A 289 -23.07 11.81 -5.57
C ARG A 289 -23.44 13.05 -4.73
N PRO A 290 -22.86 13.23 -3.54
CA PRO A 290 -23.12 14.40 -2.71
C PRO A 290 -22.74 15.69 -3.42
N ASP A 291 -23.63 16.69 -3.36
CA ASP A 291 -23.26 18.09 -3.59
C ASP A 291 -22.71 18.64 -2.28
N VAL A 292 -21.39 18.56 -2.12
CA VAL A 292 -20.68 18.92 -0.89
C VAL A 292 -20.89 20.41 -0.58
N ASP A 293 -20.84 21.29 -1.57
CA ASP A 293 -21.03 22.73 -1.37
C ASP A 293 -22.45 23.05 -0.88
N ASP A 294 -23.46 22.37 -1.42
CA ASP A 294 -24.84 22.49 -0.92
C ASP A 294 -25.01 21.92 0.48
N GLN A 295 -24.41 20.77 0.79
CA GLN A 295 -24.42 20.19 2.12
C GLN A 295 -23.81 21.15 3.15
N LEU A 296 -22.59 21.65 2.90
CA LEU A 296 -21.91 22.57 3.79
C LEU A 296 -22.71 23.85 4.00
N ARG A 297 -23.25 24.43 2.92
CA ARG A 297 -24.12 25.61 2.99
C ARG A 297 -25.39 25.35 3.81
N ARG A 298 -26.03 24.18 3.67
CA ARG A 298 -27.18 23.77 4.49
C ARG A 298 -26.81 23.59 5.95
N ALA A 299 -25.68 22.93 6.24
CA ALA A 299 -25.17 22.74 7.60
C ALA A 299 -24.91 24.09 8.29
N THR A 300 -24.13 24.98 7.66
CA THR A 300 -23.85 26.32 8.18
C THR A 300 -25.13 27.13 8.41
N ALA A 301 -26.07 27.11 7.45
CA ALA A 301 -27.34 27.82 7.58
C ALA A 301 -28.19 27.28 8.74
N ALA A 302 -28.25 25.97 8.92
CA ALA A 302 -29.01 25.33 9.99
C ALA A 302 -28.43 25.65 11.38
N LEU A 303 -27.11 25.56 11.52
CA LEU A 303 -26.40 25.93 12.75
C LEU A 303 -26.64 27.41 13.08
N ALA A 304 -26.51 28.31 12.10
CA ALA A 304 -26.77 29.74 12.29
C ALA A 304 -28.23 30.02 12.70
N ALA A 305 -29.20 29.32 12.08
CA ALA A 305 -30.62 29.45 12.42
C ALA A 305 -30.95 28.96 13.84
N ALA A 306 -30.17 28.01 14.36
CA ALA A 306 -30.25 27.55 15.75
C ALA A 306 -29.59 28.52 16.75
N GLY A 307 -29.13 29.69 16.30
CA GLY A 307 -28.48 30.70 17.15
C GLY A 307 -27.01 30.37 17.45
N LEU A 308 -26.43 29.38 16.76
CA LEU A 308 -25.01 29.07 16.85
C LEU A 308 -24.23 30.00 15.92
N ALA A 309 -22.95 30.25 16.21
CA ALA A 309 -22.08 31.08 15.38
C ALA A 309 -21.05 30.21 14.64
N PRO A 310 -21.47 29.44 13.60
CA PRO A 310 -20.56 28.55 12.89
C PRO A 310 -19.50 29.35 12.14
N LYS A 311 -18.24 28.92 12.23
CA LYS A 311 -17.17 29.39 11.35
C LYS A 311 -17.35 28.81 9.94
N PRO A 312 -16.70 29.40 8.92
CA PRO A 312 -16.65 28.80 7.59
C PRO A 312 -16.13 27.35 7.66
N PRO A 313 -16.75 26.41 6.91
CA PRO A 313 -16.24 25.06 6.81
C PRO A 313 -14.82 25.03 6.24
N VAL A 314 -13.98 24.13 6.75
CA VAL A 314 -12.60 23.91 6.30
C VAL A 314 -12.43 22.43 5.99
N SER A 315 -11.74 22.08 4.90
CA SER A 315 -11.47 20.67 4.60
C SER A 315 -10.57 20.05 5.66
N CYS A 316 -10.69 18.74 5.92
CA CYS A 316 -9.83 18.08 6.89
C CYS A 316 -8.32 18.22 6.59
N GLY A 317 -7.93 18.28 5.31
CA GLY A 317 -6.55 18.51 4.91
C GLY A 317 -6.04 19.91 5.26
N GLU A 318 -6.86 20.94 5.03
CA GLU A 318 -6.52 22.32 5.41
C GLU A 318 -6.48 22.49 6.93
N ASP A 319 -7.44 21.89 7.63
CA ASP A 319 -7.54 21.92 9.09
C ASP A 319 -6.34 21.23 9.77
N ASN A 320 -5.91 20.07 9.26
CA ASN A 320 -4.70 19.37 9.72
C ASN A 320 -3.40 19.92 9.09
N GLN A 321 -3.49 20.91 8.21
CA GLN A 321 -2.38 21.52 7.46
C GLN A 321 -1.60 20.56 6.54
N GLN A 322 -2.12 19.35 6.32
CA GLN A 322 -1.58 18.32 5.43
C GLN A 322 -2.63 17.24 5.17
N GLY A 323 -2.40 16.43 4.15
CA GLY A 323 -3.24 15.30 3.83
C GLY A 323 -4.56 15.65 3.14
N ASP A 324 -5.42 14.64 3.02
CA ASP A 324 -6.79 14.73 2.48
C ASP A 324 -7.68 13.71 3.18
N GLY A 325 -8.99 13.76 2.95
CA GLY A 325 -9.92 12.88 3.63
C GLY A 325 -11.37 13.06 3.22
N THR A 326 -12.27 12.50 4.03
CA THR A 326 -13.68 12.37 3.70
C THR A 326 -14.58 13.31 4.49
N TYR A 327 -14.06 14.39 5.09
CA TYR A 327 -14.87 15.35 5.85
C TYR A 327 -14.37 16.80 5.80
N HIS A 328 -15.26 17.71 6.21
CA HIS A 328 -14.98 19.10 6.54
C HIS A 328 -15.25 19.36 8.02
N VAL A 329 -14.53 20.30 8.60
CA VAL A 329 -14.70 20.78 9.98
C VAL A 329 -15.51 22.09 9.96
N ILE A 330 -16.53 22.18 10.81
CA ILE A 330 -17.23 23.41 11.14
C ILE A 330 -17.09 23.66 12.64
N GLU A 331 -16.35 24.70 13.02
CA GLU A 331 -16.22 25.08 14.42
C GLU A 331 -17.43 25.88 14.90
N VAL A 332 -17.97 25.50 16.06
CA VAL A 332 -19.11 26.14 16.72
C VAL A 332 -18.83 26.26 18.21
N GLY A 333 -18.71 27.48 18.73
CA GLY A 333 -18.60 27.68 20.19
C GLY A 333 -17.34 27.09 20.86
N GLY A 334 -16.34 26.67 20.07
CA GLY A 334 -15.16 25.95 20.55
C GLY A 334 -15.18 24.46 20.19
N ASP A 335 -16.35 23.92 19.87
CA ASP A 335 -16.52 22.52 19.47
C ASP A 335 -16.30 22.34 17.96
N ARG A 336 -15.86 21.12 17.57
CA ARG A 336 -15.54 20.76 16.19
C ARG A 336 -16.58 19.77 15.67
N LEU A 337 -17.39 20.23 14.73
CA LEU A 337 -18.38 19.40 14.03
C LEU A 337 -17.76 18.89 12.74
N LEU A 338 -17.88 17.59 12.47
CA LEU A 338 -17.38 16.96 11.25
C LEU A 338 -18.55 16.70 10.31
N ILE A 339 -18.43 17.15 9.06
CA ILE A 339 -19.43 16.94 8.00
C ILE A 339 -18.82 16.05 6.93
N SER A 340 -19.38 14.85 6.75
CA SER A 340 -18.86 13.88 5.78
C SER A 340 -19.09 14.37 4.35
N THR A 341 -18.14 14.07 3.48
CA THR A 341 -18.22 14.25 2.02
C THR A 341 -18.86 13.04 1.33
N LEU A 342 -19.05 11.93 2.04
CA LEU A 342 -19.62 10.69 1.50
C LEU A 342 -21.16 10.69 1.51
N GLY A 343 -21.76 11.63 2.23
CA GLY A 343 -23.21 11.76 2.37
C GLY A 343 -23.55 12.76 3.48
N PRO A 344 -24.85 12.99 3.75
CA PRO A 344 -25.29 13.94 4.75
C PRO A 344 -25.12 13.36 6.17
N PHE A 345 -23.88 13.01 6.55
CA PHE A 345 -23.54 12.50 7.87
C PHE A 345 -22.79 13.57 8.65
N ALA A 346 -23.09 13.67 9.94
CA ALA A 346 -22.42 14.59 10.85
C ALA A 346 -22.07 13.91 12.17
N THR A 347 -20.94 14.31 12.75
CA THR A 347 -20.55 13.95 14.12
C THR A 347 -19.82 15.14 14.77
N ALA A 348 -19.32 14.95 15.97
CA ALA A 348 -18.40 15.86 16.64
C ALA A 348 -17.26 15.10 17.32
N GLU A 349 -16.09 15.72 17.42
CA GLU A 349 -14.94 15.12 18.13
C GLU A 349 -15.17 15.03 19.64
N GLU A 350 -15.93 15.98 20.19
CA GLU A 350 -16.36 16.03 21.60
C GLU A 350 -17.89 16.04 21.70
N ASP A 351 -18.43 16.02 22.92
CA ASP A 351 -19.88 16.12 23.14
C ASP A 351 -20.44 17.45 22.61
N ALA A 352 -20.93 17.42 21.37
CA ALA A 352 -21.53 18.60 20.75
C ALA A 352 -22.77 19.06 21.53
N PRO A 353 -23.02 20.39 21.56
CA PRO A 353 -24.26 20.92 22.12
C PRO A 353 -25.47 20.28 21.44
N ASP A 354 -26.47 19.86 22.22
CA ASP A 354 -27.72 19.27 21.71
C ASP A 354 -28.39 20.14 20.61
N ALA A 355 -28.21 21.46 20.71
CA ALA A 355 -28.68 22.41 19.71
C ALA A 355 -28.05 22.19 18.32
N ALA A 356 -26.75 21.88 18.25
CA ALA A 356 -26.03 21.61 17.00
C ALA A 356 -26.52 20.31 16.36
N ARG A 357 -26.61 19.24 17.16
CA ARG A 357 -27.17 17.95 16.72
C ARG A 357 -28.59 18.10 16.19
N CYS A 358 -29.48 18.78 16.93
CA CYS A 358 -30.86 19.01 16.51
C CYS A 358 -30.95 19.84 15.22
N ALA A 359 -30.10 20.88 15.08
CA ALA A 359 -30.08 21.73 13.91
C ALA A 359 -29.67 20.96 12.65
N LEU A 360 -28.60 20.18 12.73
CA LEU A 360 -28.11 19.36 11.62
C LEU A 360 -29.11 18.25 11.26
N ALA A 361 -29.70 17.58 12.25
CA ALA A 361 -30.76 16.60 12.02
C ALA A 361 -31.96 17.22 11.28
N SER A 362 -32.37 18.43 11.68
CA SER A 362 -33.46 19.17 11.01
C SER A 362 -33.12 19.58 9.58
N ALA A 363 -31.83 19.71 9.25
CA ALA A 363 -31.35 20.01 7.91
C ALA A 363 -31.14 18.76 7.03
N GLY A 364 -31.51 17.58 7.54
CA GLY A 364 -31.44 16.31 6.84
C GLY A 364 -30.10 15.59 7.01
N PHE A 365 -29.27 15.98 8.00
CA PHE A 365 -28.07 15.23 8.33
C PHE A 365 -28.39 14.10 9.30
N ARG A 366 -27.83 12.92 9.04
CA ARG A 366 -27.82 11.84 10.00
C ARG A 366 -26.67 12.05 10.98
N TRP A 367 -27.01 12.15 12.26
CA TRP A 367 -26.01 12.20 13.32
C TRP A 367 -25.44 10.81 13.57
N ILE A 368 -24.11 10.69 13.53
CA ILE A 368 -23.38 9.47 13.87
C ILE A 368 -23.00 9.57 15.34
N ASP A 369 -23.67 8.79 16.19
CA ASP A 369 -23.36 8.73 17.61
C ASP A 369 -22.26 7.71 17.92
N GLY A 370 -21.82 7.65 19.17
CA GLY A 370 -20.76 6.73 19.59
C GLY A 370 -21.09 5.25 19.37
N GLU A 371 -22.36 4.85 19.45
CA GLU A 371 -22.78 3.47 19.19
C GLU A 371 -22.67 3.14 17.69
N THR A 372 -23.27 3.97 16.83
CA THR A 372 -23.21 3.81 15.37
C THR A 372 -21.77 3.94 14.87
N GLY A 373 -21.05 4.95 15.35
CA GLY A 373 -19.68 5.25 14.98
C GLY A 373 -18.69 4.16 15.38
N ALA A 374 -18.95 3.43 16.47
CA ALA A 374 -18.11 2.33 16.95
C ALA A 374 -18.32 1.01 16.19
N ILE A 375 -19.34 0.89 15.32
CA ILE A 375 -19.56 -0.30 14.51
C ILE A 375 -18.32 -0.54 13.65
N ARG A 376 -17.69 -1.71 13.83
CA ARG A 376 -16.50 -2.10 13.08
C ARG A 376 -16.91 -2.76 11.76
N VAL A 377 -16.49 -2.20 10.63
CA VAL A 377 -16.76 -2.76 9.30
C VAL A 377 -15.75 -3.88 9.03
N THR A 378 -16.09 -5.08 9.49
CA THR A 378 -15.19 -6.24 9.46
C THR A 378 -14.84 -6.67 8.04
N ASP A 379 -13.64 -7.22 7.88
CA ASP A 379 -13.10 -7.74 6.62
C ASP A 379 -12.98 -6.72 5.47
N LEU A 380 -13.23 -5.43 5.72
CA LEU A 380 -12.89 -4.32 4.82
C LEU A 380 -11.63 -3.65 5.33
N CYS A 381 -10.46 -4.04 4.82
CA CYS A 381 -9.19 -3.46 5.23
C CYS A 381 -8.92 -2.16 4.45
N VAL A 382 -8.64 -1.08 5.16
CA VAL A 382 -8.32 0.24 4.60
C VAL A 382 -6.98 0.69 5.14
N TYR A 383 -6.16 1.32 4.30
CA TYR A 383 -4.90 1.91 4.75
C TYR A 383 -5.18 3.13 5.65
N SER A 384 -4.58 3.16 6.84
CA SER A 384 -4.70 4.27 7.79
C SER A 384 -3.44 4.32 8.65
N PHE A 385 -2.67 5.40 8.56
CA PHE A 385 -1.43 5.63 9.35
C PHE A 385 -0.49 4.42 9.41
N GLY A 386 -0.18 3.84 8.24
CA GLY A 386 0.71 2.69 8.13
C GLY A 386 0.04 1.33 8.38
N ARG A 387 -1.17 1.29 8.95
CA ARG A 387 -1.96 0.09 9.21
C ARG A 387 -2.91 -0.21 8.06
N ARG A 388 -3.33 -1.47 7.92
CA ARG A 388 -4.24 -1.97 6.86
C ARG A 388 -5.27 -2.89 7.47
N ASP A 389 -6.14 -2.29 8.27
CA ASP A 389 -7.07 -3.01 9.15
C ASP A 389 -8.51 -2.60 8.86
N SER A 390 -9.46 -3.38 9.37
CA SER A 390 -10.86 -2.97 9.43
C SER A 390 -11.02 -1.76 10.35
N LEU A 391 -11.65 -0.72 9.82
CA LEU A 391 -11.96 0.54 10.49
C LEU A 391 -13.41 0.55 11.00
N THR A 392 -13.73 1.53 11.84
CA THR A 392 -15.10 1.77 12.32
C THR A 392 -15.87 2.68 11.35
N VAL A 393 -17.19 2.73 11.48
CA VAL A 393 -18.04 3.64 10.70
C VAL A 393 -17.57 5.09 10.83
N ASP A 394 -17.25 5.53 12.05
CA ASP A 394 -16.74 6.88 12.31
C ASP A 394 -15.45 7.15 11.52
N ALA A 395 -14.46 6.27 11.64
CA ALA A 395 -13.19 6.40 10.94
C ALA A 395 -13.31 6.34 9.41
N LEU A 396 -14.35 5.70 8.86
CA LEU A 396 -14.61 5.62 7.42
C LEU A 396 -15.41 6.84 6.91
N LEU A 397 -16.38 7.34 7.68
CA LEU A 397 -17.15 8.52 7.27
C LEU A 397 -16.37 9.83 7.44
N PHE A 398 -15.45 9.86 8.41
CA PHE A 398 -14.64 11.02 8.78
C PHE A 398 -13.14 10.67 8.70
N PHE A 399 -12.76 10.03 7.60
CA PHE A 399 -11.39 9.59 7.33
C PHE A 399 -10.48 10.79 7.04
N TRP A 400 -9.25 10.75 7.53
CA TRP A 400 -8.17 11.67 7.15
C TRP A 400 -6.85 10.91 7.10
N GLN A 401 -5.98 11.28 6.15
CA GLN A 401 -4.66 10.71 5.98
C GLN A 401 -3.68 11.78 5.47
N ASP A 402 -2.46 11.77 6.00
CA ASP A 402 -1.35 12.68 5.68
C ASP A 402 -0.73 12.51 4.28
#